data_AF-N1U9U1-F1
#
_entry.id   AF-N1U9U1-F1
#
_cell.length_a   1.000
_cell.length_b   1.000
_cell.length_c   1.000
_cell.angle_alpha   90.00
_cell.angle_beta   90.00
_cell.angle_gamma   90.00
#
_symmetry.space_group_name_H-M   'P 1'
#
loop_
_entity.id
_entity.type
_entity.pdbx_description
1 polymer ?
#
loop_
_entity_poly.entity_id
_entity_poly.type
_entity_poly.pdbx_seq_one_letter_code
_entity_poly.pdbx_strand_id
1 'polypeptide(L)'
;MKESGFEIKKVSCLFTLLLFGISVGVLISACSGEKKDEVEGFAHVLMIDNSFSPPMQKIPVGGVIEFVNSGNNPHNAIAADKNWSTEKSFGSIVMPRGSKTKVTFPREGVFPY
;
A
#
# COMPACT_ATOMS: atom_id res chain seq x y z
N MET A 1 -30.21 -39.73 -48.47
CA MET A 1 -28.95 -38.93 -48.58
C MET A 1 -29.22 -37.52 -48.10
N LYS A 2 -28.27 -36.93 -47.37
CA LYS A 2 -28.22 -35.55 -46.80
C LYS A 2 -28.83 -35.37 -45.41
N GLU A 3 -28.11 -35.77 -44.34
CA GLU A 3 -28.24 -35.10 -43.01
C GLU A 3 -26.94 -35.11 -42.18
N SER A 4 -25.88 -35.83 -42.57
CA SER A 4 -24.65 -35.89 -41.77
C SER A 4 -23.83 -34.59 -41.77
N GLY A 5 -23.89 -33.77 -42.82
CA GLY A 5 -23.07 -32.56 -42.95
C GLY A 5 -23.59 -31.33 -42.18
N PHE A 6 -24.87 -31.30 -41.81
CA PHE A 6 -25.49 -30.15 -41.15
C PHE A 6 -25.24 -30.16 -39.64
N GLU A 7 -25.36 -31.33 -39.02
CA GLU A 7 -25.10 -31.49 -37.59
C GLU A 7 -23.62 -31.36 -37.23
N ILE A 8 -22.71 -31.86 -38.07
CA ILE A 8 -21.24 -31.70 -37.86
C ILE A 8 -20.84 -30.22 -37.93
N LYS A 9 -21.44 -29.43 -38.83
CA LYS A 9 -21.17 -27.99 -38.95
C LYS A 9 -21.69 -27.21 -37.74
N LYS A 10 -22.85 -27.57 -37.19
CA LYS A 10 -23.39 -26.95 -35.97
C LYS A 10 -22.54 -27.26 -34.75
N VAL A 11 -22.13 -28.52 -34.57
CA VAL A 11 -21.28 -28.94 -33.45
C VAL A 11 -19.91 -28.27 -33.53
N SER A 12 -19.32 -28.19 -34.72
CA SER A 12 -18.06 -27.46 -34.95
C SER A 12 -18.23 -25.96 -34.68
N CYS A 13 -19.30 -25.33 -35.16
CA CYS A 13 -19.57 -23.91 -34.91
C CYS A 13 -19.79 -23.60 -33.42
N LEU A 14 -20.50 -24.48 -32.71
CA LEU A 14 -20.75 -24.37 -31.28
C LEU A 14 -19.44 -24.55 -30.47
N PHE A 15 -18.57 -25.47 -30.89
CA PHE A 15 -17.25 -25.66 -30.28
C PHE A 15 -16.34 -24.45 -30.53
N THR A 16 -16.35 -23.88 -31.73
CA THR A 16 -15.58 -22.68 -32.07
C THR A 16 -16.09 -21.44 -31.32
N LEU A 17 -17.40 -21.29 -31.16
CA LEU A 17 -18.01 -20.23 -30.35
C LEU A 17 -17.68 -20.38 -28.86
N LEU A 18 -17.68 -21.62 -28.34
CA LEU A 18 -17.28 -21.91 -26.97
C LEU A 18 -15.80 -21.57 -26.72
N LEU A 19 -14.91 -22.00 -27.63
CA LEU A 19 -13.47 -21.72 -27.55
C LEU A 19 -13.18 -20.21 -27.68
N PHE A 20 -13.89 -19.51 -28.55
CA PHE A 20 -13.78 -18.06 -28.68
C PHE A 20 -14.29 -17.33 -27.42
N GLY A 21 -15.42 -17.75 -26.85
CA GLY A 21 -15.94 -17.21 -25.60
C GLY A 21 -15.00 -17.41 -24.41
N ILE A 22 -14.37 -18.59 -24.31
CA ILE A 22 -13.37 -18.87 -23.28
C ILE A 22 -12.12 -17.98 -23.45
N SER A 23 -11.62 -17.83 -24.68
CA SER A 23 -10.48 -16.97 -24.99
C SER A 23 -10.75 -15.49 -24.65
N VAL A 24 -11.92 -14.98 -25.00
CA VAL A 24 -12.35 -13.62 -24.63
C VAL A 24 -12.45 -13.48 -23.11
N GLY A 25 -13.02 -14.46 -22.40
CA GLY A 25 -13.12 -14.49 -20.94
C GLY A 25 -11.77 -14.41 -20.21
N VAL A 26 -10.73 -15.06 -20.73
CA VAL A 26 -9.38 -15.01 -20.17
C VAL A 26 -8.74 -13.63 -20.32
N LEU A 27 -8.98 -12.94 -21.45
CA LEU A 27 -8.41 -11.61 -21.71
C LEU A 27 -9.03 -10.51 -20.82
N ILE A 28 -10.32 -10.61 -20.46
CA ILE A 28 -10.97 -9.64 -19.55
C ILE A 28 -10.56 -9.81 -18.08
N SER A 29 -10.12 -11.02 -17.68
CA SER A 29 -9.68 -11.29 -16.30
C SER A 29 -8.26 -10.79 -16.01
N ALA A 30 -7.44 -10.59 -17.05
CA ALA A 30 -6.07 -10.09 -16.93
C ALA A 30 -5.97 -8.56 -16.68
N CYS A 31 -7.08 -7.83 -16.77
CA CYS A 31 -7.13 -6.39 -16.49
C CYS A 31 -7.57 -6.05 -15.06
N SER A 32 -7.86 -7.04 -14.21
CA SER A 32 -8.29 -6.80 -12.84
C SER A 32 -7.12 -6.94 -11.87
N GLY A 33 -6.46 -5.80 -11.61
CA GLY A 33 -5.59 -5.65 -10.46
C GLY A 33 -4.15 -5.29 -10.80
N GLU A 34 -3.93 -4.09 -11.34
CA GLU A 34 -2.73 -3.37 -10.94
C GLU A 34 -2.80 -3.25 -9.41
N LYS A 35 -1.94 -3.99 -8.70
CA LYS A 35 -1.66 -3.72 -7.29
C LYS A 35 -1.07 -2.33 -7.26
N LYS A 36 -1.92 -1.33 -7.08
CA LYS A 36 -1.45 -0.01 -6.70
C LYS A 36 -0.66 -0.24 -5.41
N ASP A 37 0.49 0.41 -5.27
CA ASP A 37 1.20 0.52 -4.00
C ASP A 37 0.35 1.38 -3.05
N GLU A 38 -0.83 0.89 -2.70
CA GLU A 38 -1.74 1.51 -1.76
C GLU A 38 -1.04 1.40 -0.41
N VAL A 39 -0.71 2.54 0.19
CA VAL A 39 -0.28 2.59 1.58
C VAL A 39 -1.46 2.08 2.40
N GLU A 40 -1.51 0.77 2.67
CA GLU A 40 -2.66 0.14 3.35
C GLU A 40 -2.83 0.63 4.79
N GLY A 41 -1.84 1.37 5.33
CA GLY A 41 -1.89 1.95 6.67
C GLY A 41 -1.27 3.32 6.73
N PHE A 42 -2.05 4.32 7.14
CA PHE A 42 -1.55 5.66 7.39
C PHE A 42 -1.97 6.13 8.79
N ALA A 43 -1.03 6.71 9.53
CA ALA A 43 -1.31 7.30 10.83
C ALA A 43 -0.51 8.60 11.04
N HIS A 44 -0.96 9.40 12.00
CA HIS A 44 -0.23 10.59 12.44
C HIS A 44 0.28 10.40 13.87
N VAL A 45 1.47 10.93 14.14
CA VAL A 45 1.99 11.10 15.48
C VAL A 45 2.35 12.56 15.66
N LEU A 46 1.73 13.21 16.64
CA LEU A 46 2.04 14.57 17.04
C LEU A 46 3.21 14.54 18.03
N MET A 47 4.23 15.36 17.78
CA MET A 47 5.30 15.66 18.73
C MET A 47 4.92 16.94 19.46
N ILE A 48 4.60 16.85 20.76
CA ILE A 48 4.07 17.94 21.59
C ILE A 48 4.98 18.17 22.80
N ASP A 49 6.11 18.85 22.55
CA ASP A 49 7.14 19.30 23.50
C ASP A 49 7.79 18.23 24.38
N ASN A 50 7.01 17.53 25.20
CA ASN A 50 7.50 16.50 26.10
C ASN A 50 6.74 15.17 25.93
N SER A 51 6.01 14.98 24.82
CA SER A 51 5.30 13.73 24.55
C SER A 51 5.01 13.51 23.06
N PHE A 52 4.69 12.25 22.73
CA PHE A 52 4.14 11.84 21.44
C PHE A 52 2.66 11.47 21.61
N SER A 53 1.81 11.87 20.67
CA SER A 53 0.37 11.58 20.70
C SER A 53 -0.13 11.05 19.35
N PRO A 54 -0.72 9.84 19.29
CA PRO A 54 -0.82 8.88 20.40
C PRO A 54 0.57 8.33 20.79
N PRO A 55 0.74 7.83 22.04
CA PRO A 55 2.02 7.27 22.49
C PRO A 55 2.33 5.91 21.87
N MET A 56 1.33 5.22 21.30
CA MET A 56 1.48 3.98 20.57
C MET A 56 0.43 3.92 19.46
N GLN A 57 0.83 3.43 18.29
CA GLN A 57 -0.06 3.22 17.16
C GLN A 57 0.20 1.84 16.54
N LYS A 58 -0.87 1.21 16.04
CA LYS A 58 -0.79 0.02 15.19
C LYS A 58 -1.09 0.43 13.75
N ILE A 59 -0.25 -0.01 12.83
CA ILE A 59 -0.41 0.13 11.39
C ILE A 59 -0.10 -1.22 10.73
N PRO A 60 -0.73 -1.56 9.58
CA PRO A 60 -0.35 -2.73 8.81
C PRO A 60 1.11 -2.64 8.33
N VAL A 61 1.69 -3.80 8.01
CA VAL A 61 3.03 -3.90 7.42
C VAL A 61 3.08 -3.09 6.12
N GLY A 62 4.14 -2.31 5.93
CA GLY A 62 4.25 -1.35 4.81
C GLY A 62 3.56 -0.02 5.09
N GLY A 63 2.89 0.13 6.23
CA GLY A 63 2.25 1.37 6.62
C GLY A 63 3.22 2.53 6.85
N VAL A 64 2.68 3.74 6.85
CA VAL A 64 3.40 5.00 6.95
C VAL A 64 2.88 5.79 8.15
N ILE A 65 3.81 6.34 8.94
CA ILE A 65 3.50 7.31 9.98
C ILE A 65 3.97 8.69 9.52
N GLU A 66 3.07 9.67 9.53
CA GLU A 66 3.41 11.09 9.42
C GLU A 66 3.67 11.66 10.83
N PHE A 67 4.92 12.02 11.09
CA PHE A 67 5.32 12.74 12.28
C PHE A 67 5.11 14.24 12.04
N VAL A 68 4.39 14.90 12.95
CA VAL A 68 4.11 16.34 12.88
C VAL A 68 4.62 17.01 14.13
N ASN A 69 5.52 17.98 14.00
CA ASN A 69 5.86 18.82 15.13
C ASN A 69 4.68 19.76 15.44
N SER A 70 4.01 19.54 16.56
CA SER A 70 2.95 20.42 17.09
C SER A 70 3.36 21.15 18.37
N GLY A 71 4.55 20.87 18.90
CA GLY A 71 5.17 21.56 20.02
C GLY A 71 5.63 22.97 19.66
N ASN A 72 5.99 23.77 20.66
CA ASN A 72 6.61 25.07 20.45
C ASN A 72 8.11 24.95 20.17
N ASN A 73 8.75 23.89 20.66
CA ASN A 73 10.16 23.62 20.42
C ASN A 73 10.37 22.77 19.16
N PRO A 74 11.57 22.80 18.55
CA PRO A 74 11.93 21.84 17.53
C PRO A 74 11.98 20.41 18.08
N HIS A 75 11.54 19.44 17.28
CA HIS A 75 11.46 18.03 17.67
C HIS A 75 12.05 17.10 16.61
N ASN A 76 12.19 15.83 16.97
CA ASN A 76 12.46 14.71 16.07
C ASN A 76 11.92 13.42 16.69
N ALA A 77 11.95 12.33 15.93
CA ALA A 77 11.76 10.97 16.44
C ALA A 77 12.93 10.11 15.98
N ILE A 78 13.56 9.38 16.90
CA ILE A 78 14.75 8.58 16.65
C ILE A 78 14.52 7.21 17.26
N ALA A 79 14.61 6.16 16.45
CA ALA A 79 14.46 4.80 16.93
C ALA A 79 15.45 4.48 18.05
N ALA A 80 15.02 3.73 19.06
CA ALA A 80 15.89 3.28 20.15
C ALA A 80 17.10 2.46 19.64
N ASP A 81 16.91 1.70 18.56
CA ASP A 81 17.94 0.93 17.87
C ASP A 81 18.75 1.73 16.83
N LYS A 82 18.39 3.01 16.63
CA LYS A 82 18.99 3.96 15.66
C LYS A 82 18.87 3.54 14.18
N ASN A 83 18.03 2.55 13.86
CA ASN A 83 17.88 2.10 12.47
C ASN A 83 17.05 3.08 11.61
N TRP A 84 16.17 3.87 12.22
CA TRP A 84 15.41 4.93 11.55
C TRP A 84 15.33 6.21 12.39
N SER A 85 15.11 7.34 11.72
CA SER A 85 14.83 8.62 12.37
C SER A 85 14.08 9.54 11.41
N THR A 86 13.38 10.53 11.96
CA THR A 86 12.78 11.61 11.18
C THR A 86 13.85 12.50 10.54
N GLU A 87 15.07 12.56 11.07
CA GLU A 87 16.19 13.25 10.43
C GLU A 87 16.47 12.69 9.04
N LYS A 88 16.47 11.35 8.88
CA LYS A 88 16.69 10.72 7.56
C LYS A 88 15.62 11.10 6.55
N SER A 89 14.36 11.23 6.97
CA SER A 89 13.23 11.53 6.09
C SER A 89 12.95 13.03 5.92
N PHE A 90 13.34 13.87 6.88
CA PHE A 90 13.17 15.32 6.84
C PHE A 90 14.42 16.05 6.31
N GLY A 91 15.61 15.45 6.45
CA GLY A 91 16.89 16.04 6.07
C GLY A 91 17.53 16.91 7.15
N SER A 92 16.95 16.96 8.36
CA SER A 92 17.47 17.73 9.49
C SER A 92 17.00 17.13 10.82
N ILE A 93 17.84 17.20 11.85
CA ILE A 93 17.49 16.82 13.22
C ILE A 93 16.54 17.85 13.89
N VAL A 94 16.43 19.04 13.32
CA VAL A 94 15.62 20.15 13.82
C VAL A 94 14.36 20.24 12.95
N MET A 95 13.27 19.61 13.37
CA MET A 95 11.95 19.82 12.76
C MET A 95 11.26 21.00 13.46
N PRO A 96 11.08 22.18 12.85
CA PRO A 96 10.39 23.31 13.48
C PRO A 96 8.89 23.03 13.65
N ARG A 97 8.19 23.86 14.44
CA ARG A 97 6.74 23.77 14.59
C ARG A 97 6.02 23.76 13.24
N GLY A 98 5.03 22.89 13.10
CA GLY A 98 4.22 22.71 11.89
C GLY A 98 4.89 21.88 10.79
N SER A 99 6.18 21.57 10.90
CA SER A 99 6.85 20.70 9.95
C SER A 99 6.40 19.24 10.09
N LYS A 100 6.53 18.52 8.97
CA LYS A 100 6.04 17.15 8.83
C LYS A 100 7.04 16.30 8.08
N THR A 101 7.11 15.02 8.41
CA THR A 101 7.81 14.02 7.60
C THR A 101 7.17 12.66 7.75
N LYS A 102 7.41 11.78 6.77
CA LYS A 102 6.82 10.43 6.72
C LYS A 102 7.91 9.39 6.90
N VAL A 103 7.59 8.36 7.70
CA VAL A 103 8.44 7.18 7.91
C VAL A 103 7.63 5.93 7.57
N THR A 104 8.18 5.07 6.71
CA THR A 104 7.57 3.79 6.32
C THR A 104 8.08 2.66 7.20
N PHE A 105 7.19 1.76 7.60
CA PHE A 105 7.50 0.59 8.42
C PHE A 105 7.25 -0.70 7.61
N PRO A 106 8.24 -1.16 6.83
CA PRO A 106 8.06 -2.23 5.83
C PRO A 106 8.06 -3.64 6.41
N ARG A 107 8.35 -3.80 7.70
CA ARG A 107 8.43 -5.10 8.38
C ARG A 107 7.49 -5.11 9.57
N GLU A 108 6.99 -6.29 9.89
CA GLU A 108 6.29 -6.52 11.15
C GLU A 108 7.23 -6.28 12.34
N GLY A 109 6.70 -5.74 13.43
CA GLY A 109 7.44 -5.58 14.68
C GLY A 109 6.91 -4.46 15.57
N VAL A 110 7.62 -4.25 16.68
CA VAL A 110 7.46 -3.11 17.57
C VAL A 110 8.67 -2.20 17.38
N PHE A 111 8.44 -0.90 17.20
CA PHE A 111 9.48 0.08 16.90
C PHE A 111 9.47 1.16 17.98
N PRO A 112 10.21 0.99 19.09
CA PRO A 112 10.37 2.04 20.10
C PRO A 112 11.22 3.20 19.58
N TYR A 113 10.86 4.42 19.94
CA TYR A 113 11.54 5.67 19.62
C TYR A 113 11.29 6.72 20.70
#